data_AF-X1VS17-F1
#
_entry.id   AF-X1VS17-F1
#
_cell.length_a   1.000
_cell.length_b   1.000
_cell.length_c   1.000
_cell.angle_alpha   90.00
_cell.angle_beta   90.00
_cell.angle_gamma   90.00
#
_symmetry.space_group_name_H-M   'P 1'
#
loop_
_entity.id
_entity.type
_entity.pdbx_description
1 polymer ?
#
loop_
_entity_poly.entity_id
_entity_poly.type
_entity_poly.pdbx_seq_one_letter_code
_entity_poly.pdbx_strand_id
1 'polypeptide(L)'
;QIGPITKDVTDCALLMKVIGGHDNMDSTSVNLEVPDYLKSCQVGIKDLKIGVPKEYFIEGIDPEVKDALDKALKIFEKLGAKIEEASLPHTEYSLPTYYLIATAEASSNLARYDGVQYGYRAEDYEDLSSMYQRNRSEGFGREVKR
;
A
#
# COMPACT_ATOMS: atom_id res chain seq x y z
N GLN A 1 5.62 2.96 -1.35
CA GLN A 1 5.59 4.14 -0.46
C GLN A 1 5.51 3.68 0.98
N ILE A 2 6.00 4.50 1.91
CA ILE A 2 5.96 4.27 3.36
C ILE A 2 4.80 5.08 3.94
N GLY A 3 4.14 4.55 4.98
CA GLY A 3 3.09 5.27 5.70
C GLY A 3 3.08 4.87 7.19
N PRO A 4 2.70 5.78 8.10
CA PRO A 4 2.65 5.51 9.54
C PRO A 4 1.42 4.70 9.92
N ILE A 5 1.53 3.92 11.00
CA ILE A 5 0.40 3.25 11.66
C ILE A 5 0.31 3.82 13.07
N THR A 6 -0.85 4.40 13.41
CA THR A 6 -1.10 5.13 14.66
C THR A 6 -2.45 4.75 15.27
N LYS A 7 -2.72 5.23 16.49
CA LYS A 7 -4.00 4.98 17.17
C LYS A 7 -5.13 5.90 16.69
N ASP A 8 -4.79 7.09 16.21
CA ASP A 8 -5.75 8.04 15.66
C ASP A 8 -5.19 8.83 14.46
N VAL A 9 -6.09 9.57 13.81
CA VAL A 9 -5.80 10.35 12.59
C VAL A 9 -4.89 11.56 12.90
N THR A 10 -4.92 12.10 14.11
CA THR A 10 -4.09 13.25 14.51
C THR A 10 -2.64 12.84 14.59
N ASP A 11 -2.35 11.71 15.23
CA ASP A 11 -1.01 11.12 15.28
C ASP A 11 -0.50 10.76 13.88
N CYS A 12 -1.38 10.23 13.02
CA CYS A 12 -1.03 9.93 11.63
C CYS A 12 -0.63 11.21 10.87
N ALA A 13 -1.41 12.29 11.01
CA ALA A 13 -1.13 13.58 10.41
C ALA A 13 0.18 14.20 10.92
N LEU A 14 0.48 14.06 12.21
CA LEU A 14 1.76 14.49 12.80
C LEU A 14 2.94 13.74 12.17
N LEU A 15 2.89 12.41 12.11
CA LEU A 15 3.97 11.61 11.55
C LEU A 15 4.13 11.83 10.04
N MET A 16 3.03 11.94 9.29
CA MET A 16 3.08 12.27 7.87
C MET A 16 3.76 13.62 7.60
N LYS A 17 3.56 14.61 8.47
CA LYS A 17 4.25 15.92 8.37
C LYS A 17 5.76 15.80 8.61
N VAL A 18 6.20 14.82 9.40
CA VAL A 18 7.62 14.59 9.71
C VAL A 18 8.32 13.80 8.61
N ILE A 19 7.68 12.75 8.09
CA ILE A 19 8.33 11.83 7.13
C ILE A 19 8.07 12.19 5.66
N GLY A 20 7.04 13.00 5.39
CA GLY A 20 6.72 13.45 4.04
C GLY A 20 7.67 14.54 3.56
N GLY A 21 7.89 14.59 2.24
CA GLY A 21 8.69 15.63 1.61
C GLY A 21 9.45 15.13 0.39
N HIS A 22 10.01 16.07 -0.36
CA HIS A 22 10.93 15.76 -1.45
C HIS A 22 12.29 15.33 -0.89
N ASP A 23 12.87 14.27 -1.45
CA ASP A 23 14.20 13.77 -1.15
C ASP A 23 15.05 13.74 -2.41
N ASN A 24 16.17 14.47 -2.41
CA ASN A 24 17.11 14.52 -3.54
C ASN A 24 17.77 13.17 -3.83
N MET A 25 17.75 12.23 -2.87
CA MET A 25 18.25 10.86 -3.03
C MET A 25 17.22 9.91 -3.62
N ASP A 26 15.95 10.32 -3.72
CA ASP A 26 14.86 9.55 -4.31
C ASP A 26 14.31 10.28 -5.54
N SER A 27 14.73 9.83 -6.72
CA SER A 27 14.26 10.34 -8.02
C SER A 27 12.74 10.19 -8.25
N THR A 28 12.07 9.33 -7.48
CA THR A 28 10.62 9.12 -7.56
C THR A 28 9.85 9.98 -6.55
N SER A 29 10.56 10.66 -5.63
CA SER A 29 9.95 11.60 -4.70
C SER A 29 9.51 12.86 -5.45
N VAL A 30 8.27 13.29 -5.20
CA VAL A 30 7.69 14.43 -5.89
C VAL A 30 8.11 15.73 -5.21
N ASN A 31 8.59 16.70 -5.98
CA ASN A 31 8.95 18.03 -5.49
C ASN A 31 7.71 18.91 -5.29
N LEU A 32 6.93 18.59 -4.26
CA LEU A 32 5.80 19.38 -3.80
C LEU A 32 5.95 19.67 -2.31
N GLU A 33 5.43 20.82 -1.89
CA GLU A 33 5.38 21.18 -0.48
C GLU A 33 4.49 20.19 0.29
N VAL A 34 4.95 19.80 1.48
CA VAL A 34 4.20 18.90 2.36
C VAL A 34 2.96 19.62 2.88
N PRO A 35 1.75 19.11 2.63
CA PRO A 35 0.52 19.72 3.14
C PRO A 35 0.51 19.78 4.66
N ASP A 36 -0.12 20.82 5.22
CA ASP A 36 -0.36 20.89 6.67
C ASP A 36 -1.53 19.97 7.07
N TYR A 37 -1.25 18.67 7.18
CA TYR A 37 -2.25 17.64 7.46
C TYR A 37 -3.06 17.91 8.73
N LEU A 38 -2.42 18.46 9.78
CA LEU A 38 -3.08 18.81 11.04
C LEU A 38 -4.19 19.86 10.84
N LYS A 39 -3.91 20.88 10.03
CA LYS A 39 -4.89 21.91 9.71
C LYS A 39 -6.05 21.31 8.93
N SER A 40 -5.76 20.42 7.98
CA SER A 40 -6.79 19.71 7.20
C SER A 40 -7.68 18.82 8.07
N CYS A 41 -7.16 18.18 9.12
CA CYS A 41 -7.96 17.38 10.06
C CYS A 41 -9.00 18.18 10.84
N GLN A 42 -8.83 19.51 10.94
CA GLN A 42 -9.76 20.40 11.64
C GLN A 42 -10.88 20.90 10.71
N VAL A 43 -10.72 20.74 9.40
CA VAL A 43 -11.72 21.16 8.42
C VAL A 43 -12.83 20.11 8.41
N GLY A 44 -14.04 20.51 8.82
CA GLY A 44 -15.22 19.64 8.74
C GLY A 44 -15.55 19.25 7.29
N ILE A 45 -16.41 18.25 7.13
CA ILE A 45 -16.69 17.61 5.83
C ILE A 45 -18.00 18.06 5.17
N LYS A 46 -18.54 19.21 5.61
CA LYS A 46 -19.78 19.74 5.05
C LYS A 46 -19.59 20.01 3.55
N ASP A 47 -20.56 19.58 2.75
CA ASP A 47 -20.57 19.64 1.28
C ASP A 47 -19.49 18.82 0.57
N LEU A 48 -18.67 18.05 1.30
CA LEU A 48 -17.69 17.12 0.71
C LEU A 48 -18.43 16.03 -0.06
N LYS A 49 -18.05 15.81 -1.32
CA LYS A 49 -18.57 14.70 -2.14
C LYS A 49 -17.78 13.43 -1.87
N ILE A 50 -18.47 12.37 -1.46
CA ILE A 50 -17.89 11.05 -1.25
C ILE A 50 -18.48 10.12 -2.31
N GLY A 51 -17.63 9.71 -3.25
CA GLY A 51 -17.98 8.72 -4.26
C GLY A 51 -17.87 7.31 -3.68
N VAL A 52 -18.93 6.53 -3.78
CA VAL A 52 -18.97 5.15 -3.28
C VAL A 52 -19.01 4.19 -4.48
N PRO A 53 -17.90 3.49 -4.79
CA PRO A 53 -17.85 2.57 -5.93
C PRO A 53 -18.79 1.38 -5.72
N LYS A 54 -19.74 1.18 -6.64
CA LYS A 54 -20.65 0.02 -6.59
C LYS A 54 -19.91 -1.32 -6.64
N GLU A 55 -18.75 -1.36 -7.31
CA GLU A 55 -17.91 -2.54 -7.44
C GLU A 55 -17.25 -2.98 -6.12
N TYR A 56 -17.30 -2.16 -5.06
CA TYR A 56 -16.81 -2.56 -3.73
C TYR A 56 -17.88 -3.33 -2.92
N PHE A 57 -19.14 -3.31 -3.35
CA PHE A 57 -20.23 -4.08 -2.74
C PHE A 57 -20.43 -5.39 -3.51
N ILE A 58 -19.43 -6.26 -3.43
CA ILE A 58 -19.43 -7.55 -4.12
C ILE A 58 -20.33 -8.58 -3.43
N GLU A 59 -20.72 -9.59 -4.20
CA GLU A 59 -21.28 -10.82 -3.63
C GLU A 59 -20.22 -11.51 -2.76
N GLY A 60 -20.58 -11.87 -1.52
CA GLY A 60 -19.66 -12.48 -0.56
C GLY A 60 -18.96 -11.51 0.40
N ILE A 61 -19.28 -10.21 0.37
CA ILE A 61 -18.90 -9.31 1.46
C ILE A 61 -19.49 -9.81 2.79
N ASP A 62 -18.67 -9.80 3.84
CA ASP A 62 -19.13 -10.16 5.19
C ASP A 62 -20.28 -9.21 5.63
N PRO A 63 -21.42 -9.74 6.10
CA PRO A 63 -22.54 -8.92 6.54
C PRO A 63 -22.18 -7.88 7.61
N GLU A 64 -21.26 -8.19 8.53
CA GLU A 64 -20.83 -7.25 9.58
C GLU A 64 -20.02 -6.09 8.99
N VAL A 65 -19.17 -6.37 7.98
CA VAL A 65 -18.41 -5.34 7.26
C VAL A 65 -19.33 -4.42 6.48
N LYS A 66 -20.33 -5.00 5.78
CA LYS A 66 -21.33 -4.21 5.05
C LYS A 66 -22.13 -3.29 5.98
N ASP A 67 -22.63 -3.82 7.09
CA ASP A 67 -23.38 -3.03 8.07
C ASP A 67 -22.52 -1.92 8.71
N ALA A 68 -21.25 -2.21 9.00
CA ALA A 68 -20.31 -1.20 9.49
C ALA A 68 -20.08 -0.07 8.46
N LEU A 69 -19.95 -0.41 7.18
CA LEU A 69 -19.81 0.56 6.08
C LEU A 69 -21.07 1.42 5.93
N ASP A 70 -22.26 0.81 5.92
CA ASP A 70 -23.54 1.51 5.83
C ASP A 70 -23.75 2.48 7.01
N LYS A 71 -23.33 2.07 8.22
CA LYS A 71 -23.34 2.94 9.41
C LYS A 71 -22.37 4.11 9.26
N ALA A 72 -21.16 3.88 8.75
CA ALA A 72 -20.17 4.93 8.51
C ALA A 72 -20.68 5.96 7.48
N LEU A 73 -21.27 5.52 6.37
CA LEU A 73 -21.86 6.41 5.35
C LEU A 73 -22.96 7.31 5.93
N LYS A 74 -23.85 6.76 6.77
CA LYS A 74 -24.88 7.54 7.48
C LYS A 74 -24.29 8.58 8.44
N ILE A 75 -23.16 8.27 9.07
CA ILE A 75 -22.45 9.25 9.92
C ILE A 75 -21.91 10.38 9.05
N PHE A 76 -21.29 10.08 7.91
CA PHE A 76 -20.80 11.09 6.97
C PHE A 76 -21.91 12.00 6.43
N GLU A 77 -23.07 11.44 6.06
CA GLU A 77 -24.26 12.22 5.66
C GLU A 77 -24.73 13.16 6.77
N LYS A 78 -24.84 12.67 8.00
CA LYS A 78 -25.25 13.48 9.17
C LYS A 78 -24.29 14.64 9.45
N LEU A 79 -23.01 14.46 9.15
CA LEU A 79 -21.97 15.49 9.25
C LEU A 79 -21.96 16.46 8.06
N GLY A 80 -22.83 16.25 7.06
CA GLY A 80 -23.05 17.16 5.94
C GLY A 80 -22.33 16.79 4.64
N ALA A 81 -21.72 15.60 4.55
CA ALA A 81 -21.17 15.10 3.30
C ALA A 81 -22.28 14.70 2.31
N LYS A 82 -21.97 14.76 1.01
CA LYS A 82 -22.84 14.31 -0.09
C LYS A 82 -22.33 12.97 -0.58
N ILE A 83 -23.10 11.91 -0.31
CA ILE A 83 -22.77 10.56 -0.75
C ILE A 83 -23.34 10.36 -2.16
N GLU A 84 -22.49 10.03 -3.11
CA GLU A 84 -22.86 9.76 -4.50
C GLU A 84 -22.35 8.37 -4.90
N GLU A 85 -23.15 7.59 -5.64
CA GLU A 85 -22.66 6.33 -6.22
C GLU A 85 -21.64 6.64 -7.32
N ALA A 86 -20.55 5.88 -7.34
CA ALA A 86 -19.53 5.92 -8.39
C ALA A 86 -19.37 4.53 -9.05
N SER A 87 -18.75 4.49 -10.22
CA SER A 87 -18.40 3.24 -10.90
C SER A 87 -16.91 3.22 -11.24
N LEU A 88 -16.25 2.16 -10.80
CA LEU A 88 -14.88 1.79 -11.10
C LEU A 88 -14.89 0.43 -11.83
N PRO A 89 -15.26 0.39 -13.12
CA PRO A 89 -15.59 -0.85 -13.83
C PRO A 89 -14.42 -1.82 -13.97
N HIS A 90 -13.18 -1.35 -13.81
CA HIS A 90 -11.97 -2.17 -13.90
C HIS A 90 -11.50 -2.71 -12.55
N THR A 91 -12.28 -2.54 -11.47
CA THR A 91 -11.90 -2.98 -10.12
C THR A 91 -11.56 -4.46 -10.08
N GLU A 92 -12.31 -5.31 -10.80
CA GLU A 92 -12.07 -6.76 -10.88
C GLU A 92 -10.65 -7.12 -11.39
N TYR A 93 -10.05 -6.26 -12.23
CA TYR A 93 -8.72 -6.48 -12.80
C TYR A 93 -7.59 -6.01 -11.88
N SER A 94 -7.90 -5.29 -10.79
CA SER A 94 -6.88 -4.69 -9.93
C SER A 94 -5.96 -5.74 -9.30
N LEU A 95 -6.54 -6.86 -8.85
CA LEU A 95 -5.77 -7.94 -8.22
C LEU A 95 -4.86 -8.70 -9.22
N PRO A 96 -5.34 -9.18 -10.38
CA PRO A 96 -4.45 -9.84 -11.35
C PRO A 96 -3.39 -8.87 -11.91
N THR A 97 -3.74 -7.61 -12.15
CA THR A 97 -2.76 -6.60 -12.57
C THR A 97 -1.69 -6.37 -11.51
N TYR A 98 -2.10 -6.26 -10.23
CA TYR A 98 -1.16 -6.16 -9.11
C TYR A 98 -0.20 -7.36 -9.06
N TYR A 99 -0.70 -8.59 -9.14
CA TYR A 99 0.17 -9.77 -9.08
C TYR A 99 1.16 -9.81 -10.24
N LEU A 100 0.76 -9.39 -11.44
CA LEU A 100 1.66 -9.35 -12.58
C LEU A 100 2.76 -8.30 -12.39
N ILE A 101 2.42 -7.07 -12.01
CA ILE A 101 3.38 -5.98 -11.86
C ILE A 101 4.29 -6.22 -10.65
N ALA A 102 3.70 -6.53 -9.49
CA ALA A 102 4.45 -6.70 -8.24
C ALA A 102 5.44 -7.86 -8.31
N THR A 103 5.08 -8.99 -8.94
CA THR A 103 6.01 -10.12 -9.11
C THR A 103 7.11 -9.81 -10.12
N ALA A 104 6.80 -9.09 -11.20
CA ALA A 104 7.80 -8.65 -12.17
C ALA A 104 8.83 -7.71 -11.52
N GLU A 105 8.37 -6.70 -10.79
CA GLU A 105 9.24 -5.77 -10.07
C GLU A 105 10.03 -6.48 -8.96
N ALA A 106 9.40 -7.39 -8.20
CA ALA A 106 10.06 -8.17 -7.17
C ALA A 106 11.19 -9.03 -7.76
N SER A 107 10.98 -9.66 -8.92
CA SER A 107 12.00 -10.51 -9.56
C SER A 107 13.30 -9.75 -9.85
N SER A 108 13.19 -8.49 -10.28
CA SER A 108 14.34 -7.63 -10.54
C SER A 108 14.93 -7.07 -9.24
N ASN A 109 14.08 -6.55 -8.35
CA ASN A 109 14.53 -5.92 -7.10
C ASN A 109 15.25 -6.90 -6.17
N LEU A 110 14.77 -8.15 -6.09
CA LEU A 110 15.35 -9.19 -5.24
C LEU A 110 16.56 -9.89 -5.88
N ALA A 111 16.88 -9.62 -7.16
CA ALA A 111 18.05 -10.21 -7.82
C ALA A 111 19.38 -9.83 -7.11
N ARG A 112 19.43 -8.67 -6.44
CA ARG A 112 20.59 -8.20 -5.68
C ARG A 112 20.95 -9.07 -4.46
N TYR A 113 20.03 -9.90 -3.99
CA TYR A 113 20.28 -10.81 -2.86
C TYR A 113 20.88 -12.10 -3.37
N ASP A 114 22.21 -12.10 -3.42
CA ASP A 114 23.01 -13.14 -4.05
C ASP A 114 24.11 -13.68 -3.12
N GLY A 115 24.22 -13.12 -1.90
CA GLY A 115 25.19 -13.48 -0.87
C GLY A 115 26.61 -12.95 -1.11
N VAL A 116 26.87 -12.17 -2.17
CA VAL A 116 28.21 -11.70 -2.53
C VAL A 116 28.64 -10.51 -1.66
N GLN A 117 27.82 -9.47 -1.58
CA GLN A 117 28.16 -8.24 -0.85
C GLN A 117 27.63 -8.24 0.60
N TYR A 118 26.48 -8.86 0.85
CA TYR A 118 25.80 -8.86 2.14
C TYR A 118 24.77 -9.99 2.25
N GLY A 119 24.29 -10.22 3.48
CA GLY A 119 23.22 -11.18 3.76
C GLY A 119 23.71 -12.62 3.92
N TYR A 120 22.80 -13.56 3.67
CA TYR A 120 23.08 -14.99 3.77
C TYR A 120 23.96 -15.48 2.60
N ARG A 121 24.94 -16.32 2.90
CA ARG A 121 25.74 -17.07 1.94
C ARG A 121 25.77 -18.54 2.37
N ALA A 122 25.38 -19.42 1.46
CA ALA A 122 25.45 -20.86 1.59
C ALA A 122 26.89 -21.28 1.85
N GLU A 123 27.06 -22.24 2.76
CA GLU A 123 28.36 -22.72 3.20
C GLU A 123 28.96 -23.71 2.18
N ASP A 124 28.10 -24.52 1.55
CA ASP A 124 28.49 -25.58 0.63
C ASP A 124 28.10 -25.24 -0.82
N TYR A 125 29.08 -24.93 -1.65
CA TYR A 125 28.94 -24.72 -3.09
C TYR A 125 30.22 -25.11 -3.85
N GLU A 126 30.08 -25.54 -5.10
CA GLU A 126 31.20 -26.01 -5.92
C GLU A 126 31.71 -24.93 -6.87
N ASP A 127 30.82 -24.01 -7.26
CA ASP A 127 31.09 -22.93 -8.20
C ASP A 127 30.18 -21.73 -7.92
N LEU A 128 30.34 -20.67 -8.70
CA LEU A 128 29.57 -19.44 -8.52
C LEU A 128 28.08 -19.63 -8.82
N SER A 129 27.73 -20.48 -9.78
CA SER A 129 26.34 -20.72 -10.18
C SER A 129 25.57 -21.45 -9.08
N SER A 130 26.16 -22.52 -8.55
CA SER A 130 25.63 -23.30 -7.43
C SER A 130 25.53 -22.47 -6.16
N MET A 131 26.50 -21.58 -5.90
CA MET A 131 26.43 -20.61 -4.82
C MET A 131 25.18 -19.73 -4.95
N TYR A 132 24.94 -19.10 -6.11
CA TYR A 132 23.77 -18.25 -6.30
C TYR A 132 22.45 -19.01 -6.15
N GLN A 133 22.35 -20.20 -6.72
CA GLN A 133 21.14 -21.02 -6.65
C GLN A 133 20.83 -21.43 -5.21
N ARG A 134 21.83 -21.89 -4.45
CA ARG A 134 21.68 -22.29 -3.04
C ARG A 134 21.37 -21.10 -2.15
N ASN A 135 22.11 -19.99 -2.27
CA ASN A 135 21.87 -18.76 -1.49
C ASN A 135 20.41 -18.32 -1.58
N ARG A 136 19.86 -18.29 -2.80
CA ARG A 136 18.49 -17.85 -3.04
C ARG A 136 17.47 -18.90 -2.61
N SER A 137 17.76 -20.19 -2.83
CA SER A 137 16.84 -21.27 -2.48
C SER A 137 16.70 -21.46 -0.98
N GLU A 138 17.80 -21.35 -0.24
CA GLU A 138 17.87 -21.50 1.22
C GLU A 138 17.47 -20.21 1.94
N GLY A 139 17.86 -19.06 1.40
CA GLY A 139 17.60 -17.75 2.00
C GLY A 139 16.17 -17.21 1.82
N PHE A 140 15.48 -17.57 0.72
CA PHE A 140 14.10 -17.13 0.50
C PHE A 140 13.05 -18.17 0.95
N GLY A 141 12.02 -17.67 1.64
CA GLY A 141 10.81 -18.43 1.96
C GLY A 141 9.99 -18.80 0.72
N ARG A 142 9.00 -19.70 0.89
CA ARG A 142 8.20 -20.23 -0.22
C ARG A 142 7.44 -19.15 -1.01
N GLU A 143 6.82 -18.20 -0.32
CA GLU A 143 6.02 -17.16 -0.98
C GLU A 143 6.87 -16.25 -1.87
N VAL A 144 8.08 -15.91 -1.42
CA VAL A 144 9.01 -15.04 -2.16
C VAL A 144 9.55 -15.71 -3.44
N LYS A 145 9.54 -17.05 -3.48
CA LYS A 145 9.99 -17.85 -4.63
C LYS A 145 8.86 -18.23 -5.59
N ARG A 146 7.61 -17.90 -5.26
CA ARG A 146 6.44 -18.20 -6.07
C ARG A 146 6.32 -17.20 -7.24
#